data_AF-A0A2V9UY16-F1
#
_entry.id   AF-A0A2V9UY16-F1
#
_cell.length_a   1.000
_cell.length_b   1.000
_cell.length_c   1.000
_cell.angle_alpha   90.00
_cell.angle_beta   90.00
_cell.angle_gamma   90.00
#
_symmetry.space_group_name_H-M   'P 1'
#
loop_
_entity.id
_entity.type
_entity.pdbx_description
1 polymer ?
#
loop_
_entity_poly.entity_id
_entity_poly.type
_entity_poly.pdbx_seq_one_letter_code
_entity_poly.pdbx_strand_id
1 'polypeptide(L)'
;MGLVQDWSQRHILFSRDGLMRKPGLINSEPRIVHQAMQRWQGARPQISGNASTVASFAEPERDWNVSLGLGRVAPDMFPAKYSFDPSAPADCLNDYAVFGLSHVGNANQANLTAFNNLYSGTGPGICGVAPTVLFAYNISTVTAGRILDSPSLSLDGKKIAFVESGNIGGNNRAIFHVLTWATGPGNGTSATAPAVPGTGNAASMTSLTFALALDTRSSPWIDYNTDVAYVGADDGRIYKITGVFKGTPTLAGAPWPVSISPNVRASTPVLDKNLGLVMVGSQNGTFYSINAATGAVRSLVVGRSGGTNPGILSAPIVDVTNGTSFVVSANDGTSGVLVQVDSASMTILAKGRIGIASKSGTAISLFQPAFSNDYFTSPSLGVARLCGTGPVDITPFQYAFGFTGITMNTAPVFSAQIVNSTNARCTGWTEFFNPNVGAGGTDFFFFGLTADCTGAGSFGCVVARNGSGALTTANIPGGPTGIVVDNFSTAAQASSIYFTGATAPNAAYKLTQNGLQ
;
A
#
# COMPACT_ATOMS: atom_id res chain seq x y z
N MET A 1 -4.24 -21.46 2.13
CA MET A 1 -3.46 -20.27 2.55
C MET A 1 -4.42 -19.11 2.41
N GLY A 2 -4.57 -18.27 3.43
CA GLY A 2 -5.42 -17.09 3.31
C GLY A 2 -4.79 -16.05 2.39
N LEU A 3 -5.63 -15.24 1.76
CA LEU A 3 -5.27 -14.11 0.93
C LEU A 3 -5.15 -12.85 1.79
N VAL A 4 -3.93 -12.42 2.03
CA VAL A 4 -3.66 -11.10 2.61
C VAL A 4 -3.54 -10.09 1.46
N GLN A 5 -4.22 -8.96 1.60
CA GLN A 5 -4.12 -7.76 0.76
C GLN A 5 -3.74 -6.57 1.64
N ASP A 6 -2.52 -6.06 1.52
CA ASP A 6 -1.98 -4.95 2.30
C ASP A 6 -1.17 -4.01 1.40
N TRP A 7 -0.29 -3.21 1.98
CA TRP A 7 0.55 -2.28 1.25
C TRP A 7 1.54 -2.99 0.29
N SER A 8 2.00 -4.19 0.65
CA SER A 8 3.19 -4.85 0.08
C SER A 8 2.94 -5.60 -1.23
N GLN A 9 1.69 -6.00 -1.52
CA GLN A 9 1.29 -6.80 -2.69
C GLN A 9 1.58 -6.06 -4.00
N ARG A 10 1.54 -4.73 -3.99
CA ARG A 10 1.78 -3.87 -5.15
C ARG A 10 3.26 -3.48 -5.34
N HIS A 11 4.13 -3.88 -4.42
CA HIS A 11 5.56 -3.55 -4.44
C HIS A 11 6.43 -4.71 -4.96
N ILE A 12 5.81 -5.83 -5.36
CA ILE A 12 6.44 -6.90 -6.13
C ILE A 12 5.81 -6.96 -7.51
N LEU A 13 6.65 -6.99 -8.53
CA LEU A 13 6.30 -7.34 -9.89
C LEU A 13 6.96 -8.64 -10.29
N PHE A 14 6.37 -9.26 -11.30
CA PHE A 14 6.95 -10.40 -11.98
C PHE A 14 6.33 -10.46 -13.37
N SER A 15 6.99 -11.15 -14.29
CA SER A 15 6.42 -11.53 -15.58
C SER A 15 6.22 -13.03 -15.65
N ARG A 16 5.27 -13.49 -16.47
CA ARG A 16 5.03 -14.91 -16.72
C ARG A 16 6.29 -15.62 -17.21
N ASP A 17 6.96 -15.03 -18.20
CA ASP A 17 8.22 -15.56 -18.74
C ASP A 17 9.34 -15.55 -17.70
N GLY A 18 9.39 -14.51 -16.88
CA GLY A 18 10.32 -14.40 -15.76
C GLY A 18 10.11 -15.49 -14.71
N LEU A 19 8.85 -15.80 -14.35
CA LEU A 19 8.53 -16.89 -13.44
C LEU A 19 8.85 -18.26 -14.03
N MET A 20 8.65 -18.48 -15.33
CA MET A 20 9.05 -19.75 -15.97
C MET A 20 10.55 -20.02 -15.86
N ARG A 21 11.38 -18.96 -15.86
CA ARG A 21 12.83 -19.07 -15.67
C ARG A 21 13.23 -19.19 -14.19
N LYS A 22 12.36 -18.77 -13.27
CA LYS A 22 12.61 -18.72 -11.82
C LYS A 22 11.42 -19.31 -11.03
N PRO A 23 11.06 -20.60 -11.26
CA PRO A 23 9.82 -21.16 -10.73
C PRO A 23 9.80 -21.24 -9.20
N GLY A 24 10.95 -21.29 -8.53
CA GLY A 24 11.02 -21.30 -7.06
C GLY A 24 10.46 -20.05 -6.37
N LEU A 25 10.31 -18.93 -7.10
CA LEU A 25 9.74 -17.71 -6.54
C LEU A 25 8.27 -17.87 -6.16
N ILE A 26 7.49 -18.67 -6.92
CA ILE A 26 6.07 -18.88 -6.62
C ILE A 26 5.86 -19.55 -5.25
N ASN A 27 6.77 -20.42 -4.84
CA ASN A 27 6.65 -21.15 -3.57
C ASN A 27 7.21 -20.36 -2.37
N SER A 28 8.10 -19.41 -2.64
CA SER A 28 8.84 -18.71 -1.60
C SER A 28 8.31 -17.28 -1.37
N GLU A 29 7.55 -16.73 -2.31
CA GLU A 29 6.93 -15.41 -2.20
C GLU A 29 5.40 -15.50 -2.40
N PRO A 30 4.61 -15.58 -1.32
CA PRO A 30 3.15 -15.72 -1.39
C PRO A 30 2.44 -14.63 -2.20
N ARG A 31 3.01 -13.42 -2.23
CA ARG A 31 2.43 -12.31 -3.02
C ARG A 31 2.41 -12.60 -4.51
N ILE A 32 3.37 -13.39 -5.02
CA ILE A 32 3.38 -13.84 -6.41
C ILE A 32 2.20 -14.77 -6.67
N VAL A 33 1.94 -15.74 -5.79
CA VAL A 33 0.79 -16.65 -5.91
C VAL A 33 -0.51 -15.86 -5.93
N HIS A 34 -0.68 -14.92 -5.00
CA HIS A 34 -1.88 -14.10 -4.89
C HIS A 34 -2.15 -13.30 -6.18
N GLN A 35 -1.12 -12.59 -6.68
CA GLN A 35 -1.21 -11.83 -7.92
C GLN A 35 -1.44 -12.75 -9.14
N ALA A 36 -0.78 -13.91 -9.21
CA ALA A 36 -0.94 -14.85 -10.32
C ALA A 36 -2.34 -15.49 -10.35
N MET A 37 -2.91 -15.82 -9.19
CA MET A 37 -4.29 -16.32 -9.07
C MET A 37 -5.29 -15.29 -9.57
N GLN A 38 -5.12 -14.01 -9.20
CA GLN A 38 -5.96 -12.92 -9.66
C GLN A 38 -5.88 -12.72 -11.18
N ARG A 39 -4.67 -12.82 -11.76
CA ARG A 39 -4.40 -12.40 -13.13
C ARG A 39 -4.54 -13.50 -14.17
N TRP A 40 -4.21 -14.75 -13.83
CA TRP A 40 -4.04 -15.83 -14.81
C TRP A 40 -5.05 -16.98 -14.71
N GLN A 41 -6.03 -16.89 -13.80
CA GLN A 41 -7.19 -17.80 -13.69
C GLN A 41 -6.87 -19.26 -14.09
N GLY A 42 -5.92 -19.91 -13.41
CA GLY A 42 -5.33 -21.18 -13.83
C GLY A 42 -6.33 -22.16 -14.50
N ALA A 43 -6.06 -22.49 -15.77
CA ALA A 43 -6.68 -23.55 -16.59
C ALA A 43 -7.94 -24.21 -16.02
N ARG A 44 -9.13 -23.60 -16.20
CA ARG A 44 -10.43 -24.29 -16.16
C ARG A 44 -11.42 -23.71 -17.19
N PRO A 45 -12.36 -24.54 -17.68
CA PRO A 45 -13.08 -24.31 -18.93
C PRO A 45 -13.99 -23.09 -18.85
N GLN A 46 -14.20 -22.43 -19.99
CA GLN A 46 -15.27 -21.47 -20.18
C GLN A 46 -16.59 -22.09 -19.70
N ILE A 47 -17.06 -21.63 -18.55
CA ILE A 47 -18.47 -21.77 -18.20
C ILE A 47 -19.15 -20.74 -19.09
N SER A 48 -19.77 -21.22 -20.16
CA SER A 48 -20.69 -20.44 -20.99
C SER A 48 -21.86 -19.97 -20.12
N GLY A 49 -21.69 -18.84 -19.44
CA GLY A 49 -22.76 -18.07 -18.83
C GLY A 49 -23.17 -16.98 -19.81
N ASN A 50 -24.45 -16.94 -20.15
CA ASN A 50 -25.04 -15.94 -21.04
C ASN A 50 -24.55 -14.53 -20.72
N ALA A 51 -24.26 -13.77 -21.78
CA ALA A 51 -23.93 -12.35 -21.73
C ALA A 51 -24.88 -11.62 -20.78
N SER A 52 -24.36 -11.22 -19.62
CA SER A 52 -25.13 -10.44 -18.66
C SER A 52 -25.22 -9.00 -19.13
N THR A 53 -26.44 -8.50 -19.04
CA THR A 53 -26.92 -7.20 -19.45
C THR A 53 -26.06 -6.05 -18.92
N VAL A 54 -25.83 -5.08 -19.80
CA VAL A 54 -25.25 -3.77 -19.51
C VAL A 54 -25.86 -3.20 -18.23
N ALA A 55 -25.08 -3.14 -17.15
CA ALA A 55 -25.47 -2.41 -15.95
C ALA A 55 -25.57 -0.93 -16.31
N SER A 56 -26.73 -0.32 -16.04
CA SER A 56 -26.91 1.12 -16.18
C SER A 56 -26.01 1.85 -15.19
N PHE A 57 -25.26 2.83 -15.70
CA PHE A 57 -24.44 3.75 -14.93
C PHE A 57 -25.28 4.47 -13.86
N ALA A 58 -25.15 4.05 -12.60
CA ALA A 58 -25.67 4.79 -11.45
C ALA A 58 -24.56 5.72 -10.92
N GLU A 59 -24.95 6.80 -10.25
CA GLU A 59 -23.99 7.72 -9.62
C GLU A 59 -23.03 6.97 -8.68
N PRO A 60 -21.78 7.43 -8.54
CA PRO A 60 -20.82 6.79 -7.66
C PRO A 60 -21.28 6.86 -6.18
N GLU A 61 -21.88 5.78 -5.69
CA GLU A 61 -22.39 5.67 -4.32
C GLU A 61 -21.28 5.25 -3.34
N ARG A 62 -21.23 5.92 -2.18
CA ARG A 62 -20.49 5.43 -1.01
C ARG A 62 -21.32 4.33 -0.37
N ASP A 63 -20.86 3.09 -0.41
CA ASP A 63 -21.61 1.96 0.16
C ASP A 63 -21.74 2.08 1.68
N TRP A 64 -20.61 2.34 2.37
CA TRP A 64 -20.61 2.70 3.78
C TRP A 64 -19.37 3.50 4.16
N ASN A 65 -19.51 4.23 5.27
CA ASN A 65 -18.39 4.78 6.02
C ASN A 65 -18.63 4.57 7.53
N VAL A 66 -17.55 4.38 8.28
CA VAL A 66 -17.60 4.21 9.74
C VAL A 66 -16.64 5.18 10.41
N SER A 67 -17.13 5.94 11.39
CA SER A 67 -16.30 6.87 12.16
C SER A 67 -15.20 6.12 12.91
N LEU A 68 -13.99 6.65 12.82
CA LEU A 68 -12.79 6.19 13.52
C LEU A 68 -12.43 7.10 14.71
N GLY A 69 -13.37 7.96 15.13
CA GLY A 69 -13.16 8.97 16.16
C GLY A 69 -12.19 10.04 15.67
N LEU A 70 -11.06 10.20 16.35
CA LEU A 70 -9.99 11.13 15.99
C LEU A 70 -8.89 10.48 15.14
N GLY A 71 -8.92 9.15 14.97
CA GLY A 71 -7.90 8.38 14.27
C GLY A 71 -8.22 8.16 12.80
N ARG A 72 -7.18 8.10 11.95
CA ARG A 72 -7.26 7.73 10.53
C ARG A 72 -5.98 7.02 10.13
N VAL A 73 -5.95 6.34 8.99
CA VAL A 73 -4.70 5.82 8.44
C VAL A 73 -3.81 7.02 8.04
N ALA A 74 -2.50 6.92 8.23
CA ALA A 74 -1.59 8.00 7.84
C ALA A 74 -1.60 8.20 6.31
N PRO A 75 -1.32 9.43 5.81
CA PRO A 75 -1.14 9.65 4.37
C PRO A 75 -0.07 8.71 3.78
N ASP A 76 -0.35 8.14 2.60
CA ASP A 76 0.49 7.12 1.94
C ASP A 76 0.66 5.79 2.70
N MET A 77 -0.13 5.57 3.77
CA MET A 77 -0.23 4.28 4.45
C MET A 77 -1.56 3.62 4.12
N PHE A 78 -1.59 2.31 4.29
CA PHE A 78 -2.66 1.45 3.81
C PHE A 78 -3.31 0.71 4.99
N PRO A 79 -4.63 0.46 4.93
CA PRO A 79 -5.21 -0.62 5.72
C PRO A 79 -4.66 -1.98 5.26
N ALA A 80 -5.04 -3.06 5.94
CA ALA A 80 -4.80 -4.42 5.49
C ALA A 80 -6.12 -5.19 5.50
N LYS A 81 -6.31 -6.08 4.53
CA LYS A 81 -7.53 -6.87 4.33
C LYS A 81 -7.18 -8.33 4.23
N TYR A 82 -8.02 -9.17 4.82
CA TYR A 82 -7.90 -10.61 4.77
C TYR A 82 -9.10 -11.22 4.04
N SER A 83 -8.83 -12.25 3.25
CA SER A 83 -9.82 -13.23 2.80
C SER A 83 -9.32 -14.64 2.92
N PHE A 84 -10.22 -15.60 3.10
CA PHE A 84 -9.84 -17.01 3.16
C PHE A 84 -9.56 -17.60 1.77
N ASP A 85 -10.35 -17.23 0.75
CA ASP A 85 -10.22 -17.71 -0.62
C ASP A 85 -10.53 -16.59 -1.63
N PRO A 86 -9.58 -16.19 -2.51
CA PRO A 86 -9.78 -15.13 -3.51
C PRO A 86 -10.78 -15.50 -4.61
N SER A 87 -11.04 -16.79 -4.82
CA SER A 87 -11.96 -17.31 -5.84
C SER A 87 -13.33 -17.66 -5.28
N ALA A 88 -13.46 -17.67 -3.95
CA ALA A 88 -14.74 -17.88 -3.29
C ALA A 88 -15.59 -16.59 -3.29
N PRO A 89 -16.91 -16.73 -3.20
CA PRO A 89 -17.79 -15.60 -2.93
C PRO A 89 -17.39 -14.84 -1.66
N ALA A 90 -17.76 -13.57 -1.62
CA ALA A 90 -17.65 -12.70 -0.45
C ALA A 90 -18.07 -13.42 0.86
N ASP A 91 -17.21 -13.40 1.88
CA ASP A 91 -17.49 -13.98 3.20
C ASP A 91 -17.72 -12.90 4.25
N CYS A 92 -18.97 -12.78 4.71
CA CYS A 92 -19.37 -11.77 5.69
C CYS A 92 -18.69 -11.93 7.06
N LEU A 93 -18.38 -13.16 7.47
CA LEU A 93 -17.84 -13.41 8.79
C LEU A 93 -16.31 -13.35 8.81
N ASN A 94 -15.68 -13.98 7.80
CA ASN A 94 -14.25 -14.25 7.80
C ASN A 94 -13.44 -13.22 7.01
N ASP A 95 -14.05 -12.45 6.10
CA ASP A 95 -13.36 -11.35 5.46
C ASP A 95 -13.40 -10.12 6.37
N TYR A 96 -12.24 -9.53 6.61
CA TYR A 96 -12.12 -8.37 7.47
C TYR A 96 -11.02 -7.42 7.01
N ALA A 97 -11.19 -6.14 7.36
CA ALA A 97 -10.23 -5.08 7.08
C ALA A 97 -9.77 -4.43 8.39
N VAL A 98 -8.47 -4.15 8.47
CA VAL A 98 -7.76 -3.62 9.62
C VAL A 98 -7.20 -2.24 9.29
N PHE A 99 -7.39 -1.30 10.19
CA PHE A 99 -6.96 0.09 10.06
C PHE A 99 -6.04 0.45 11.24
N GLY A 100 -4.76 0.66 10.93
CA GLY A 100 -3.81 1.26 11.87
C GLY A 100 -3.99 2.77 11.90
N LEU A 101 -4.25 3.34 13.08
CA LEU A 101 -4.63 4.74 13.19
C LEU A 101 -3.47 5.62 13.70
N SER A 102 -3.22 6.69 12.96
CA SER A 102 -2.19 7.69 13.23
C SER A 102 -2.60 8.67 14.34
N HIS A 103 -3.19 8.15 15.42
CA HIS A 103 -3.64 8.92 16.57
C HIS A 103 -3.25 8.19 17.86
N VAL A 104 -3.06 8.97 18.93
CA VAL A 104 -2.72 8.43 20.24
C VAL A 104 -3.86 7.56 20.76
N GLY A 105 -3.57 6.29 21.04
CA GLY A 105 -4.52 5.38 21.66
C GLY A 105 -4.67 5.67 23.16
N ASN A 106 -5.91 5.65 23.65
CA ASN A 106 -6.25 5.84 25.06
C ASN A 106 -7.62 5.19 25.39
N ALA A 107 -8.15 5.40 26.59
CA ALA A 107 -9.41 4.80 27.03
C ALA A 107 -10.64 5.17 26.17
N ASN A 108 -10.59 6.29 25.43
CA ASN A 108 -11.66 6.80 24.59
C ASN A 108 -11.29 6.86 23.09
N GLN A 109 -10.16 6.25 22.70
CA GLN A 109 -9.70 6.26 21.31
C GLN A 109 -8.85 5.03 21.02
N ALA A 110 -9.33 4.18 20.12
CA ALA A 110 -8.57 3.10 19.54
C ALA A 110 -7.46 3.67 18.64
N ASN A 111 -6.35 2.95 18.53
CA ASN A 111 -5.33 3.18 17.51
C ASN A 111 -5.15 1.98 16.56
N LEU A 112 -5.93 0.92 16.74
CA LEU A 112 -6.08 -0.17 15.78
C LEU A 112 -7.55 -0.64 15.77
N THR A 113 -8.19 -0.64 14.61
CA THR A 113 -9.59 -1.10 14.48
C THR A 113 -9.72 -2.09 13.34
N ALA A 114 -10.69 -3.00 13.44
CA ALA A 114 -11.04 -3.89 12.35
C ALA A 114 -12.55 -4.05 12.20
N PHE A 115 -12.95 -4.33 10.97
CA PHE A 115 -14.35 -4.54 10.59
C PHE A 115 -14.49 -5.83 9.79
N ASN A 116 -15.56 -6.57 10.03
CA ASN A 116 -16.07 -7.61 9.12
C ASN A 116 -17.44 -7.20 8.58
N ASN A 117 -18.18 -8.12 7.97
CA ASN A 117 -19.38 -7.81 7.19
C ASN A 117 -19.07 -6.73 6.14
N LEU A 118 -17.90 -6.84 5.50
CA LEU A 118 -17.39 -5.79 4.63
C LEU A 118 -18.30 -5.56 3.42
N TYR A 119 -18.98 -6.60 2.94
CA TYR A 119 -19.86 -6.55 1.77
C TYR A 119 -21.28 -6.06 2.10
N SER A 120 -21.39 -5.19 3.09
CA SER A 120 -22.60 -4.41 3.40
C SER A 120 -22.71 -3.16 2.52
N GLY A 121 -23.89 -2.56 2.40
CA GLY A 121 -24.10 -1.32 1.64
C GLY A 121 -25.55 -1.02 1.25
N THR A 122 -25.74 -0.14 0.26
CA THR A 122 -27.07 0.27 -0.24
C THR A 122 -27.81 -0.90 -0.90
N GLY A 123 -29.10 -1.08 -0.57
CA GLY A 123 -29.89 -2.22 -1.05
C GLY A 123 -29.47 -3.56 -0.41
N PRO A 124 -29.86 -3.77 0.85
CA PRO A 124 -29.20 -4.51 1.96
C PRO A 124 -27.80 -5.13 1.85
N GLY A 125 -27.04 -4.97 0.76
CA GLY A 125 -25.75 -5.66 0.56
C GLY A 125 -25.78 -7.18 0.71
N ILE A 126 -24.62 -7.81 0.55
CA ILE A 126 -24.47 -9.25 0.82
C ILE A 126 -24.43 -9.49 2.33
N CYS A 127 -23.87 -8.56 3.10
CA CYS A 127 -23.65 -8.68 4.54
C CYS A 127 -24.55 -7.78 5.40
N GLY A 128 -25.62 -7.22 4.82
CA GLY A 128 -26.51 -6.29 5.51
C GLY A 128 -26.20 -4.82 5.20
N VAL A 129 -26.76 -3.94 6.02
CA VAL A 129 -26.75 -2.49 5.74
C VAL A 129 -25.48 -1.77 6.17
N ALA A 130 -24.68 -2.37 7.07
CA ALA A 130 -23.46 -1.77 7.61
C ALA A 130 -22.43 -2.85 7.97
N PRO A 131 -21.12 -2.53 7.97
CA PRO A 131 -20.10 -3.42 8.51
C PRO A 131 -20.22 -3.51 10.03
N THR A 132 -19.57 -4.52 10.62
CA THR A 132 -19.54 -4.70 12.08
C THR A 132 -18.14 -4.52 12.61
N VAL A 133 -17.99 -3.87 13.77
CA VAL A 133 -16.70 -3.79 14.47
C VAL A 133 -16.30 -5.19 14.91
N LEU A 134 -15.24 -5.72 14.29
CA LEU A 134 -14.66 -7.01 14.67
C LEU A 134 -13.88 -6.87 15.99
N PHE A 135 -13.09 -5.80 16.08
CA PHE A 135 -12.45 -5.34 17.31
C PHE A 135 -12.05 -3.86 17.19
N ALA A 136 -11.84 -3.21 18.34
CA ALA A 136 -11.23 -1.90 18.44
C ALA A 136 -10.29 -1.88 19.64
N TYR A 137 -9.00 -1.67 19.40
CA TYR A 137 -7.96 -1.75 20.42
C TYR A 137 -7.22 -0.43 20.64
N ASN A 138 -6.94 -0.14 21.90
CA ASN A 138 -5.84 0.72 22.32
C ASN A 138 -4.61 -0.18 22.50
N ILE A 139 -3.69 -0.12 21.54
CA ILE A 139 -2.43 -0.88 21.53
C ILE A 139 -1.28 -0.11 22.18
N SER A 140 -1.51 1.12 22.66
CA SER A 140 -0.43 1.99 23.12
C SER A 140 0.31 1.36 24.30
N THR A 141 1.60 1.08 24.12
CA THR A 141 2.50 0.64 25.19
C THR A 141 3.38 1.78 25.69
N VAL A 142 3.38 2.92 24.99
CA VAL A 142 4.15 4.11 25.34
C VAL A 142 3.33 5.39 25.24
N THR A 143 3.85 6.48 25.80
CA THR A 143 3.22 7.80 25.71
C THR A 143 3.21 8.28 24.26
N ALA A 144 2.10 8.90 23.83
CA ALA A 144 1.88 9.35 22.47
C ALA A 144 1.96 8.23 21.40
N GLY A 145 1.77 6.98 21.82
CA GLY A 145 1.78 5.78 20.99
C GLY A 145 0.71 5.78 19.90
N ARG A 146 1.14 5.62 18.66
CA ARG A 146 0.29 5.67 17.45
C ARG A 146 0.89 4.79 16.36
N ILE A 147 0.03 4.34 15.44
CA ILE A 147 0.46 3.58 14.27
C ILE A 147 0.60 4.56 13.12
N LEU A 148 1.85 4.88 12.74
CA LEU A 148 2.16 5.81 11.66
C LEU A 148 2.34 5.13 10.31
N ASP A 149 2.36 3.80 10.30
CA ASP A 149 2.75 2.95 9.18
C ASP A 149 1.66 1.91 8.89
N SER A 150 1.79 1.19 7.77
CA SER A 150 0.81 0.19 7.37
C SER A 150 0.99 -1.12 8.16
N PRO A 151 -0.07 -1.72 8.72
CA PRO A 151 0.00 -3.05 9.32
C PRO A 151 0.20 -4.14 8.25
N SER A 152 0.61 -5.33 8.68
CA SER A 152 0.74 -6.52 7.83
C SER A 152 0.12 -7.72 8.53
N LEU A 153 -0.64 -8.54 7.80
CA LEU A 153 -1.35 -9.69 8.37
C LEU A 153 -0.55 -10.97 8.21
N SER A 154 -0.73 -11.90 9.14
CA SER A 154 -0.31 -13.28 8.94
C SER A 154 -1.15 -13.95 7.85
N LEU A 155 -0.59 -14.96 7.19
CA LEU A 155 -1.24 -15.67 6.08
C LEU A 155 -2.47 -16.51 6.51
N ASP A 156 -2.64 -16.72 7.81
CA ASP A 156 -3.84 -17.36 8.39
C ASP A 156 -4.85 -16.33 8.93
N GLY A 157 -4.56 -15.03 8.81
CA GLY A 157 -5.41 -13.94 9.26
C GLY A 157 -5.51 -13.82 10.78
N LYS A 158 -4.77 -14.59 11.58
CA LYS A 158 -4.93 -14.58 13.04
C LYS A 158 -4.06 -13.55 13.76
N LYS A 159 -3.03 -13.04 13.08
CA LYS A 159 -2.05 -12.11 13.67
C LYS A 159 -1.85 -10.87 12.81
N ILE A 160 -1.47 -9.77 13.46
CA ILE A 160 -1.25 -8.46 12.86
C ILE A 160 0.09 -7.93 13.36
N ALA A 161 1.02 -7.69 12.43
CA ALA A 161 2.29 -7.02 12.70
C ALA A 161 2.16 -5.52 12.37
N PHE A 162 2.66 -4.65 13.25
CA PHE A 162 2.65 -3.20 13.05
C PHE A 162 3.71 -2.51 13.90
N VAL A 163 3.97 -1.23 13.64
CA VAL A 163 4.88 -0.39 14.42
C VAL A 163 4.09 0.63 15.22
N GLU A 164 4.36 0.69 16.53
CA GLU A 164 3.97 1.81 17.38
C GLU A 164 5.14 2.80 17.49
N SER A 165 4.85 4.07 17.18
CA SER A 165 5.77 5.18 17.35
C SER A 165 5.30 6.10 18.48
N GLY A 166 6.17 6.37 19.46
CA GLY A 166 5.83 7.15 20.65
C GLY A 166 7.06 7.48 21.48
N ASN A 167 6.89 7.66 22.80
CA ASN A 167 8.01 7.96 23.70
C ASN A 167 7.90 7.34 25.10
N ILE A 168 9.05 7.02 25.69
CA ILE A 168 9.19 6.62 27.10
C ILE A 168 10.01 7.69 27.82
N GLY A 169 9.41 8.36 28.79
CA GLY A 169 10.06 9.46 29.52
C GLY A 169 10.55 10.58 28.60
N GLY A 170 9.78 10.90 27.54
CA GLY A 170 10.16 11.92 26.54
C GLY A 170 11.15 11.44 25.46
N ASN A 171 11.65 10.21 25.54
CA ASN A 171 12.59 9.66 24.55
C ASN A 171 11.87 8.85 23.48
N ASN A 172 12.11 9.16 22.21
CA ASN A 172 11.48 8.50 21.07
C ASN A 172 11.70 6.98 21.05
N ARG A 173 10.67 6.23 20.66
CA ARG A 173 10.69 4.77 20.49
C ARG A 173 9.92 4.37 19.25
N ALA A 174 10.42 3.33 18.58
CA ALA A 174 9.70 2.55 17.59
C ALA A 174 9.64 1.11 18.12
N ILE A 175 8.41 0.60 18.24
CA ILE A 175 8.12 -0.70 18.86
C ILE A 175 7.37 -1.55 17.85
N PHE A 176 7.95 -2.70 17.52
CA PHE A 176 7.33 -3.68 16.64
C PHE A 176 6.41 -4.56 17.48
N HIS A 177 5.14 -4.60 17.09
CA HIS A 177 4.11 -5.38 17.76
C HIS A 177 3.63 -6.51 16.88
N VAL A 178 3.31 -7.63 17.51
CA VAL A 178 2.53 -8.72 16.91
C VAL A 178 1.33 -8.98 17.80
N LEU A 179 0.16 -8.61 17.29
CA LEU A 179 -1.13 -8.84 17.95
C LEU A 179 -1.73 -10.14 17.44
N THR A 180 -2.10 -11.05 18.34
CA THR A 180 -3.11 -12.08 18.09
C THR A 180 -4.45 -11.52 18.55
N TRP A 181 -5.34 -11.22 17.61
CA TRP A 181 -6.64 -10.61 17.92
C TRP A 181 -7.66 -11.69 18.34
N ALA A 182 -8.76 -11.25 18.94
CA ALA A 182 -9.86 -12.12 19.36
C ALA A 182 -11.23 -11.55 18.96
N THR A 183 -12.22 -12.41 18.84
CA THR A 183 -13.64 -12.07 18.66
C THR A 183 -14.43 -12.25 19.96
N GLY A 184 -15.66 -11.73 19.95
CA GLY A 184 -16.60 -11.86 21.07
C GLY A 184 -16.54 -10.69 22.05
N PRO A 185 -17.28 -10.78 23.17
CA PRO A 185 -17.36 -9.71 24.15
C PRO A 185 -15.98 -9.30 24.69
N GLY A 186 -15.77 -8.00 24.93
CA GLY A 186 -14.55 -7.46 25.54
C GLY A 186 -13.44 -7.03 24.57
N ASN A 187 -13.67 -7.09 23.25
CA ASN A 187 -12.69 -6.67 22.22
C ASN A 187 -12.89 -5.24 21.68
N GLY A 188 -13.57 -4.39 22.46
CA GLY A 188 -13.95 -3.03 22.06
C GLY A 188 -15.18 -3.03 21.15
N THR A 189 -15.93 -1.94 21.17
CA THR A 189 -17.21 -1.83 20.44
C THR A 189 -17.21 -0.73 19.38
N SER A 190 -16.27 0.20 19.46
CA SER A 190 -16.07 1.26 18.46
C SER A 190 -14.68 1.86 18.60
N ALA A 191 -14.29 2.71 17.63
CA ALA A 191 -13.05 3.47 17.72
C ALA A 191 -13.01 4.43 18.93
N THR A 192 -14.14 4.78 19.54
CA THR A 192 -14.21 5.61 20.75
C THR A 192 -14.44 4.83 22.04
N ALA A 193 -14.62 3.51 21.94
CA ALA A 193 -14.76 2.59 23.07
C ALA A 193 -13.81 1.37 22.87
N PRO A 194 -12.48 1.61 22.90
CA PRO A 194 -11.49 0.56 22.70
C PRO A 194 -11.36 -0.38 23.90
N ALA A 195 -10.92 -1.61 23.62
CA ALA A 195 -10.36 -2.50 24.63
C ALA A 195 -8.82 -2.45 24.61
N VAL A 196 -8.19 -2.93 25.68
CA VAL A 196 -6.74 -3.17 25.72
C VAL A 196 -6.52 -4.68 25.52
N PRO A 197 -5.72 -5.13 24.53
CA PRO A 197 -5.40 -6.54 24.38
C PRO A 197 -4.84 -7.15 25.68
N GLY A 198 -5.35 -8.33 26.06
CA GLY A 198 -4.94 -9.03 27.28
C GLY A 198 -5.61 -8.55 28.57
N THR A 199 -6.43 -7.48 28.51
CA THR A 199 -7.19 -6.97 29.66
C THR A 199 -8.66 -7.34 29.52
N GLY A 200 -9.07 -8.43 30.16
CA GLY A 200 -10.48 -8.87 30.14
C GLY A 200 -10.95 -9.45 28.79
N ASN A 201 -10.03 -9.80 27.89
CA ASN A 201 -10.28 -10.46 26.62
C ASN A 201 -9.15 -11.47 26.32
N ALA A 202 -9.38 -12.31 25.30
CA ALA A 202 -8.43 -13.34 24.87
C ALA A 202 -7.38 -12.85 23.84
N ALA A 203 -7.41 -11.57 23.45
CA ALA A 203 -6.40 -11.02 22.56
C ALA A 203 -5.05 -10.92 23.30
N SER A 204 -3.95 -11.02 22.57
CA SER A 204 -2.61 -10.94 23.15
C SER A 204 -1.67 -10.19 22.21
N MET A 205 -0.73 -9.44 22.77
CA MET A 205 0.21 -8.63 22.00
C MET A 205 1.62 -8.87 22.52
N THR A 206 2.55 -9.14 21.59
CA THR A 206 3.98 -9.21 21.87
C THR A 206 4.66 -7.97 21.31
N SER A 207 5.56 -7.37 22.09
CA SER A 207 6.17 -6.07 21.79
C SER A 207 7.69 -6.15 21.84
N LEU A 208 8.34 -5.57 20.83
CA LEU A 208 9.80 -5.47 20.71
C LEU A 208 10.18 -4.02 20.40
N THR A 209 10.82 -3.33 21.35
CA THR A 209 11.46 -2.04 21.02
C THR A 209 12.63 -2.33 20.09
N PHE A 210 12.54 -1.87 18.84
CA PHE A 210 13.60 -2.11 17.85
C PHE A 210 14.50 -0.89 17.65
N ALA A 211 14.00 0.33 17.87
CA ALA A 211 14.79 1.55 17.73
C ALA A 211 14.54 2.56 18.87
N LEU A 212 15.60 3.34 19.18
CA LEU A 212 15.55 4.52 20.06
C LEU A 212 15.28 5.81 19.27
N ALA A 213 14.51 5.69 18.19
CA ALA A 213 14.02 6.76 17.34
C ALA A 213 12.54 6.48 17.01
N LEU A 214 11.85 7.41 16.36
CA LEU A 214 10.53 7.12 15.81
C LEU A 214 10.67 6.32 14.52
N ASP A 215 9.61 5.64 14.13
CA ASP A 215 9.36 5.28 12.74
C ASP A 215 8.19 6.12 12.23
N THR A 216 8.42 6.88 11.15
CA THR A 216 7.40 7.79 10.60
C THR A 216 7.01 7.47 9.17
N ARG A 217 7.55 6.37 8.60
CA ARG A 217 7.37 6.08 7.18
C ARG A 217 7.57 4.60 6.79
N SER A 218 8.23 3.79 7.59
CA SER A 218 8.66 2.47 7.18
C SER A 218 7.69 1.38 7.65
N SER A 219 6.74 1.01 6.82
CA SER A 219 5.93 -0.19 7.10
C SER A 219 6.80 -1.46 7.14
N PRO A 220 6.52 -2.44 8.02
CA PRO A 220 7.33 -3.65 8.10
C PRO A 220 7.11 -4.55 6.89
N TRP A 221 8.18 -4.89 6.16
CA TRP A 221 8.13 -5.87 5.09
C TRP A 221 8.31 -7.27 5.62
N ILE A 222 7.28 -8.10 5.49
CA ILE A 222 7.33 -9.49 5.94
C ILE A 222 7.86 -10.41 4.84
N ASP A 223 8.94 -11.12 5.12
CA ASP A 223 9.27 -12.38 4.44
C ASP A 223 8.55 -13.53 5.16
N TYR A 224 7.40 -13.90 4.62
CA TYR A 224 6.56 -14.98 5.16
C TYR A 224 7.21 -16.37 5.13
N ASN A 225 8.18 -16.59 4.23
CA ASN A 225 8.85 -17.88 4.11
C ASN A 225 9.80 -18.09 5.29
N THR A 226 10.63 -17.08 5.58
CA THR A 226 11.63 -17.16 6.66
C THR A 226 11.13 -16.60 8.00
N ASP A 227 9.90 -16.08 8.05
CA ASP A 227 9.30 -15.45 9.23
C ASP A 227 10.13 -14.29 9.79
N VAL A 228 10.51 -13.39 8.87
CA VAL A 228 11.36 -12.22 9.14
C VAL A 228 10.64 -10.94 8.70
N ALA A 229 10.81 -9.85 9.45
CA ALA A 229 10.45 -8.50 9.02
C ALA A 229 11.70 -7.66 8.74
N TYR A 230 11.66 -6.82 7.70
CA TYR A 230 12.57 -5.69 7.52
C TYR A 230 11.81 -4.39 7.75
N VAL A 231 12.38 -3.48 8.54
CA VAL A 231 11.73 -2.22 8.92
C VAL A 231 12.77 -1.15 9.23
N GLY A 232 12.56 0.09 8.80
CA GLY A 232 13.41 1.23 9.07
C GLY A 232 13.03 1.99 10.33
N ALA A 233 13.89 2.93 10.75
CA ALA A 233 13.54 3.97 11.70
C ALA A 233 14.15 5.31 11.27
N ASP A 234 13.70 6.41 11.89
CA ASP A 234 14.15 7.78 11.60
C ASP A 234 15.62 8.03 11.99
N ASP A 235 16.29 7.07 12.65
CA ASP A 235 17.74 7.09 12.88
C ASP A 235 18.55 6.73 11.62
N GLY A 236 17.87 6.32 10.54
CA GLY A 236 18.46 5.95 9.26
C GLY A 236 19.11 4.56 9.25
N ARG A 237 18.59 3.66 10.10
CA ARG A 237 18.92 2.23 10.08
C ARG A 237 17.74 1.40 9.60
N ILE A 238 18.06 0.29 8.95
CA ILE A 238 17.12 -0.79 8.64
C ILE A 238 17.39 -1.95 9.61
N TYR A 239 16.33 -2.39 10.25
CA TYR A 239 16.29 -3.46 11.23
C TYR A 239 15.74 -4.73 10.58
N LYS A 240 16.21 -5.87 11.09
CA LYS A 240 15.70 -7.20 10.74
C LYS A 240 15.18 -7.83 12.02
N ILE A 241 13.96 -8.35 11.98
CA ILE A 241 13.28 -8.97 13.14
C ILE A 241 12.92 -10.39 12.74
N THR A 242 13.26 -11.38 13.57
CA THR A 242 12.92 -12.80 13.36
C THR A 242 11.74 -13.22 14.22
N GLY A 243 11.04 -14.29 13.85
CA GLY A 243 9.97 -14.86 14.66
C GLY A 243 8.70 -14.02 14.65
N VAL A 244 8.37 -13.39 13.51
CA VAL A 244 7.25 -12.45 13.40
C VAL A 244 5.91 -13.11 13.70
N PHE A 245 5.52 -14.14 12.94
CA PHE A 245 4.22 -14.78 13.08
C PHE A 245 4.29 -16.23 13.58
N LYS A 246 5.45 -16.88 13.44
CA LYS A 246 5.70 -18.28 13.81
C LYS A 246 6.57 -18.42 15.06
N GLY A 247 7.00 -17.32 15.67
CA GLY A 247 7.81 -17.29 16.88
C GLY A 247 7.54 -16.08 17.76
N THR A 248 8.55 -15.67 18.52
CA THR A 248 8.54 -14.43 19.31
C THR A 248 9.43 -13.41 18.60
N PRO A 249 8.94 -12.18 18.32
CA PRO A 249 9.75 -11.14 17.68
C PRO A 249 11.04 -10.85 18.43
N THR A 250 12.18 -11.00 17.75
CA THR A 250 13.51 -10.65 18.26
C THR A 250 14.33 -9.93 17.20
N LEU A 251 15.16 -8.98 17.60
CA LEU A 251 16.15 -8.37 16.68
C LEU A 251 17.09 -9.45 16.14
N ALA A 252 17.33 -9.42 14.84
CA ALA A 252 18.41 -10.20 14.25
C ALA A 252 19.75 -9.70 14.80
N GLY A 253 20.65 -10.64 15.10
CA GLY A 253 22.02 -10.31 15.47
C GLY A 253 22.82 -9.74 14.29
N ALA A 254 24.13 -9.61 14.49
CA ALA A 254 25.04 -9.12 13.45
C ALA A 254 24.81 -9.84 12.12
N PRO A 255 24.70 -9.10 11.00
CA PRO A 255 25.10 -7.69 10.81
C PRO A 255 24.01 -6.63 11.09
N TRP A 256 22.88 -6.99 11.70
CA TRP A 256 21.73 -6.09 11.88
C TRP A 256 21.77 -5.35 13.24
N PRO A 257 21.23 -4.12 13.31
CA PRO A 257 20.68 -3.31 12.23
C PRO A 257 21.75 -2.72 11.30
N VAL A 258 21.37 -2.42 10.06
CA VAL A 258 22.26 -1.86 9.03
C VAL A 258 21.98 -0.38 8.85
N SER A 259 23.03 0.46 8.89
CA SER A 259 22.92 1.91 8.66
C SER A 259 22.94 2.24 7.17
N ILE A 260 21.93 2.96 6.66
CA ILE A 260 21.92 3.47 5.28
C ILE A 260 22.47 4.90 5.19
N SER A 261 22.14 5.74 6.17
CA SER A 261 22.68 7.10 6.33
C SER A 261 22.24 7.62 7.70
N PRO A 262 23.04 8.43 8.42
CA PRO A 262 22.62 8.94 9.72
C PRO A 262 21.36 9.82 9.65
N ASN A 263 20.40 9.58 10.55
CA ASN A 263 19.23 10.45 10.80
C ASN A 263 18.38 10.75 9.55
N VAL A 264 18.25 9.79 8.65
CA VAL A 264 17.34 9.89 7.50
C VAL A 264 16.13 9.01 7.70
N ARG A 265 14.97 9.48 7.24
CA ARG A 265 13.78 8.65 7.18
C ARG A 265 13.90 7.70 5.99
N ALA A 266 13.90 6.41 6.25
CA ALA A 266 13.80 5.38 5.23
C ALA A 266 12.36 5.35 4.69
N SER A 267 12.19 5.10 3.39
CA SER A 267 10.91 4.58 2.91
C SER A 267 10.76 3.13 3.35
N THR A 268 9.56 2.61 3.20
CA THR A 268 9.27 1.21 3.46
C THR A 268 10.21 0.28 2.65
N PRO A 269 10.89 -0.70 3.28
CA PRO A 269 11.80 -1.62 2.58
C PRO A 269 11.06 -2.69 1.79
N VAL A 270 11.68 -3.22 0.74
CA VAL A 270 11.11 -4.26 -0.14
C VAL A 270 12.18 -5.29 -0.46
N LEU A 271 11.94 -6.56 -0.19
CA LEU A 271 12.90 -7.64 -0.46
C LEU A 271 12.80 -8.09 -1.91
N ASP A 272 13.87 -7.91 -2.68
CA ASP A 272 14.14 -8.74 -3.84
C ASP A 272 14.57 -10.12 -3.38
N LYS A 273 13.61 -11.04 -3.32
CA LYS A 273 13.85 -12.41 -2.85
C LYS A 273 14.78 -13.19 -3.77
N ASN A 274 14.74 -12.91 -5.07
CA ASN A 274 15.57 -13.61 -6.04
C ASN A 274 17.05 -13.23 -5.88
N LEU A 275 17.33 -11.96 -5.57
CA LEU A 275 18.70 -11.47 -5.38
C LEU A 275 19.15 -11.47 -3.92
N GLY A 276 18.25 -11.64 -2.96
CA GLY A 276 18.55 -11.52 -1.54
C GLY A 276 18.91 -10.09 -1.14
N LEU A 277 18.25 -9.10 -1.74
CA LEU A 277 18.51 -7.67 -1.53
C LEU A 277 17.30 -6.98 -0.92
N VAL A 278 17.49 -6.25 0.17
CA VAL A 278 16.48 -5.35 0.73
C VAL A 278 16.66 -3.99 0.08
N MET A 279 15.69 -3.59 -0.74
CA MET A 279 15.66 -2.34 -1.49
C MET A 279 14.93 -1.28 -0.67
N VAL A 280 15.49 -0.08 -0.56
CA VAL A 280 14.92 0.98 0.28
C VAL A 280 15.24 2.38 -0.25
N GLY A 281 14.23 3.24 -0.29
CA GLY A 281 14.40 4.67 -0.56
C GLY A 281 14.71 5.46 0.71
N SER A 282 15.11 6.71 0.55
CA SER A 282 15.38 7.59 1.68
C SER A 282 14.98 9.03 1.40
N GLN A 283 14.65 9.76 2.46
CA GLN A 283 14.39 11.20 2.43
C GLN A 283 15.53 12.02 1.79
N ASN A 284 16.76 11.52 1.80
CA ASN A 284 17.91 12.19 1.17
C ASN A 284 17.99 11.99 -0.36
N GLY A 285 16.98 11.38 -0.98
CA GLY A 285 16.92 11.13 -2.43
C GLY A 285 17.78 9.94 -2.89
N THR A 286 18.37 9.16 -1.97
CA THR A 286 19.21 8.02 -2.30
C THR A 286 18.43 6.72 -2.18
N PHE A 287 18.55 5.88 -3.20
CA PHE A 287 18.06 4.51 -3.22
C PHE A 287 19.18 3.58 -2.76
N TYR A 288 18.88 2.66 -1.85
CA TYR A 288 19.85 1.73 -1.28
C TYR A 288 19.41 0.29 -1.55
N SER A 289 20.41 -0.59 -1.67
CA SER A 289 20.22 -2.03 -1.54
C SER A 289 21.09 -2.57 -0.42
N ILE A 290 20.53 -3.48 0.37
CA ILE A 290 21.22 -4.13 1.48
C ILE A 290 21.20 -5.63 1.21
N ASN A 291 22.37 -6.27 1.19
CA ASN A 291 22.42 -7.73 1.12
C ASN A 291 21.82 -8.34 2.41
N ALA A 292 20.76 -9.12 2.27
CA ALA A 292 19.98 -9.65 3.38
C ALA A 292 20.77 -10.58 4.33
N ALA A 293 21.85 -11.20 3.82
CA ALA A 293 22.72 -12.10 4.55
C ALA A 293 23.93 -11.37 5.16
N THR A 294 24.61 -10.52 4.39
CA THR A 294 25.88 -9.91 4.79
C THR A 294 25.74 -8.49 5.35
N GLY A 295 24.58 -7.84 5.18
CA GLY A 295 24.37 -6.45 5.56
C GLY A 295 25.11 -5.43 4.69
N ALA A 296 25.76 -5.87 3.61
CA ALA A 296 26.49 -5.00 2.71
C ALA A 296 25.55 -4.01 2.01
N VAL A 297 25.87 -2.71 2.09
CA VAL A 297 25.05 -1.63 1.53
C VAL A 297 25.64 -1.14 0.20
N ARG A 298 24.77 -0.94 -0.78
CA ARG A 298 25.05 -0.17 -1.99
C ARG A 298 24.06 0.98 -2.08
N SER A 299 24.43 2.05 -2.79
CA SER A 299 23.60 3.24 -2.93
C SER A 299 23.63 3.81 -4.35
N LEU A 300 22.54 4.46 -4.72
CA LEU A 300 22.35 5.16 -5.99
C LEU A 300 21.54 6.43 -5.73
N VAL A 301 22.10 7.58 -6.10
CA VAL A 301 21.38 8.86 -5.99
C VAL A 301 20.35 8.95 -7.11
N VAL A 302 19.06 8.96 -6.76
CA VAL A 302 17.93 9.10 -7.70
C VAL A 302 17.37 10.52 -7.66
N GLY A 303 17.18 11.05 -6.46
CA GLY A 303 16.78 12.41 -6.20
C GLY A 303 17.95 13.40 -6.24
N ARG A 304 17.71 14.61 -5.74
CA ARG A 304 18.68 15.70 -5.73
C ARG A 304 19.77 15.39 -4.70
N SER A 305 21.00 15.21 -5.15
CA SER A 305 22.16 15.04 -4.27
C SER A 305 22.24 16.16 -3.23
N GLY A 306 22.41 15.80 -1.96
CA GLY A 306 22.44 16.72 -0.82
C GLY A 306 21.11 17.41 -0.49
N GLY A 307 20.03 17.10 -1.23
CA GLY A 307 18.68 17.61 -0.98
C GLY A 307 17.88 16.66 -0.09
N THR A 308 17.09 17.21 0.82
CA THR A 308 16.20 16.44 1.71
C THR A 308 14.72 16.58 1.36
N ASN A 309 14.40 17.39 0.35
CA ASN A 309 13.05 17.77 0.00
C ASN A 309 12.81 17.64 -1.50
N PRO A 310 11.90 16.74 -1.92
CA PRO A 310 11.32 15.58 -1.24
C PRO A 310 11.97 14.34 -1.84
N GLY A 311 12.86 13.68 -1.10
CA GLY A 311 13.73 12.61 -1.62
C GLY A 311 12.99 11.44 -2.27
N ILE A 312 13.08 10.26 -1.69
CA ILE A 312 12.29 9.10 -2.10
C ILE A 312 11.34 8.80 -0.94
N LEU A 313 10.05 9.02 -1.17
CA LEU A 313 9.03 8.95 -0.15
C LEU A 313 8.44 7.54 -0.03
N SER A 314 8.03 6.98 -1.16
CA SER A 314 7.35 5.69 -1.21
C SER A 314 8.31 4.52 -1.27
N ALA A 315 7.81 3.33 -0.96
CA ALA A 315 8.55 2.10 -1.16
C ALA A 315 8.93 1.95 -2.64
N PRO A 316 10.13 1.39 -2.93
CA PRO A 316 10.47 0.98 -4.28
C PRO A 316 9.55 -0.17 -4.74
N ILE A 317 9.30 -0.29 -6.03
CA ILE A 317 8.65 -1.47 -6.60
C ILE A 317 9.72 -2.37 -7.19
N VAL A 318 9.72 -3.66 -6.85
CA VAL A 318 10.76 -4.61 -7.24
C VAL A 318 10.19 -5.66 -8.20
N ASP A 319 10.70 -5.72 -9.42
CA ASP A 319 10.49 -6.86 -10.30
C ASP A 319 11.49 -7.97 -9.98
N VAL A 320 11.04 -8.92 -9.16
CA VAL A 320 11.88 -10.02 -8.65
C VAL A 320 12.26 -11.02 -9.75
N THR A 321 11.53 -11.03 -10.87
CA THR A 321 11.85 -11.93 -11.98
C THR A 321 12.86 -11.33 -12.95
N ASN A 322 12.77 -10.03 -13.20
CA ASN A 322 13.65 -9.33 -14.13
C ASN A 322 14.84 -8.65 -13.43
N GLY A 323 14.88 -8.62 -12.09
CA GLY A 323 16.00 -8.04 -11.32
C GLY A 323 16.08 -6.52 -11.45
N THR A 324 14.93 -5.86 -11.54
CA THR A 324 14.86 -4.40 -11.66
C THR A 324 14.02 -3.79 -10.56
N SER A 325 14.28 -2.54 -10.22
CA SER A 325 13.49 -1.76 -9.27
C SER A 325 13.04 -0.43 -9.87
N PHE A 326 11.85 0.01 -9.48
CA PHE A 326 11.26 1.26 -9.89
C PHE A 326 11.15 2.20 -8.69
N VAL A 327 11.69 3.40 -8.85
CA VAL A 327 11.82 4.37 -7.77
C VAL A 327 11.36 5.74 -8.25
N VAL A 328 10.57 6.42 -7.43
CA VAL A 328 10.08 7.77 -7.71
C VAL A 328 10.77 8.76 -6.80
N SER A 329 11.23 9.87 -7.37
CA SER A 329 11.66 11.04 -6.61
C SER A 329 11.00 12.29 -7.16
N ALA A 330 10.60 13.18 -6.26
CA ALA A 330 9.92 14.41 -6.64
C ALA A 330 10.89 15.55 -7.00
N ASN A 331 12.19 15.32 -6.91
CA ASN A 331 13.22 16.26 -7.34
C ASN A 331 14.55 15.54 -7.55
N ASP A 332 15.02 15.42 -8.79
CA ASP A 332 16.39 14.96 -9.10
C ASP A 332 17.39 16.10 -9.34
N GLY A 333 17.00 17.34 -9.06
CA GLY A 333 17.73 18.56 -9.41
C GLY A 333 17.20 19.25 -10.67
N THR A 334 16.47 18.51 -11.52
CA THR A 334 15.84 19.02 -12.75
C THR A 334 14.32 18.90 -12.72
N SER A 335 13.76 17.81 -12.22
CA SER A 335 12.30 17.58 -12.22
C SER A 335 11.90 16.47 -11.23
N GLY A 336 10.62 16.14 -11.16
CA GLY A 336 10.18 14.83 -10.68
C GLY A 336 10.55 13.72 -11.68
N VAL A 337 10.87 12.53 -11.17
CA VAL A 337 11.33 11.38 -11.98
C VAL A 337 10.74 10.06 -11.51
N LEU A 338 10.51 9.16 -12.48
CA LEU A 338 10.40 7.72 -12.29
C LEU A 338 11.65 7.08 -12.88
N VAL A 339 12.34 6.24 -12.12
CA VAL A 339 13.61 5.62 -12.52
C VAL A 339 13.49 4.10 -12.42
N GLN A 340 13.89 3.41 -13.48
CA GLN A 340 14.15 1.98 -13.46
C GLN A 340 15.64 1.74 -13.20
N VAL A 341 15.94 0.86 -12.26
CA VAL A 341 17.28 0.54 -11.77
C VAL A 341 17.52 -0.95 -11.93
N ASP A 342 18.72 -1.35 -12.35
CA ASP A 342 19.17 -2.74 -12.20
C ASP A 342 19.48 -2.99 -10.71
N SER A 343 18.74 -3.90 -10.09
CA SER A 343 18.78 -4.10 -8.64
C SER A 343 20.12 -4.66 -8.15
N ALA A 344 20.83 -5.43 -8.98
CA ALA A 344 22.09 -6.05 -8.61
C ALA A 344 23.25 -5.07 -8.72
N SER A 345 23.36 -4.36 -9.84
CA SER A 345 24.45 -3.43 -10.11
C SER A 345 24.21 -2.04 -9.53
N MET A 346 22.97 -1.71 -9.15
CA MET A 346 22.54 -0.37 -8.72
C MET A 346 22.77 0.70 -9.79
N THR A 347 22.57 0.36 -11.07
CA THR A 347 22.70 1.30 -12.20
C THR A 347 21.34 1.71 -12.76
N ILE A 348 21.21 2.97 -13.18
CA ILE A 348 20.00 3.46 -13.85
C ILE A 348 19.91 2.83 -15.25
N LEU A 349 18.79 2.14 -15.52
CA LEU A 349 18.47 1.61 -16.84
C LEU A 349 17.63 2.60 -17.66
N ALA A 350 16.68 3.28 -17.01
CA ALA A 350 15.82 4.27 -17.63
C ALA A 350 15.38 5.33 -16.63
N LYS A 351 15.16 6.56 -17.12
CA LYS A 351 14.67 7.70 -16.33
C LYS A 351 13.60 8.44 -17.11
N GLY A 352 12.36 8.38 -16.63
CA GLY A 352 11.22 9.13 -17.14
C GLY A 352 10.98 10.40 -16.33
N ARG A 353 10.63 11.49 -17.02
CA ARG A 353 10.35 12.81 -16.40
C ARG A 353 8.84 12.93 -16.16
N ILE A 354 8.45 13.35 -14.96
CA ILE A 354 7.03 13.42 -14.53
C ILE A 354 6.65 14.82 -14.00
N GLY A 355 7.09 15.86 -14.71
CA GLY A 355 6.78 17.26 -14.41
C GLY A 355 7.80 17.95 -13.51
N ILE A 356 7.65 19.27 -13.34
CA ILE A 356 8.59 20.10 -12.56
C ILE A 356 8.64 19.68 -11.08
N ALA A 357 7.53 19.20 -10.53
CA ALA A 357 7.37 18.74 -9.16
C ALA A 357 8.02 19.71 -8.16
N SER A 358 8.87 19.20 -7.26
CA SER A 358 9.49 20.03 -6.22
C SER A 358 10.71 20.80 -6.67
N LYS A 359 11.13 20.67 -7.93
CA LYS A 359 12.11 21.59 -8.51
C LYS A 359 11.60 23.04 -8.52
N SER A 360 10.28 23.22 -8.57
CA SER A 360 9.62 24.52 -8.46
C SER A 360 9.95 25.30 -7.17
N GLY A 361 10.44 24.61 -6.13
CA GLY A 361 10.62 25.16 -4.78
C GLY A 361 9.47 24.85 -3.83
N THR A 362 8.31 24.41 -4.34
CA THR A 362 7.21 23.91 -3.52
C THR A 362 7.48 22.45 -3.12
N ALA A 363 7.25 22.10 -1.85
CA ALA A 363 7.34 20.71 -1.41
C ALA A 363 6.15 19.88 -1.97
N ILE A 364 6.43 19.00 -2.93
CA ILE A 364 5.48 18.11 -3.59
C ILE A 364 5.86 16.66 -3.30
N SER A 365 4.98 15.88 -2.69
CA SER A 365 5.20 14.43 -2.60
C SER A 365 4.77 13.75 -3.89
N LEU A 366 5.61 12.86 -4.42
CA LEU A 366 5.26 11.94 -5.51
C LEU A 366 5.40 10.51 -5.02
N PHE A 367 4.54 9.64 -5.54
CA PHE A 367 4.33 8.29 -5.04
C PHE A 367 4.63 7.25 -6.11
N GLN A 368 4.73 5.99 -5.69
CA GLN A 368 5.00 4.84 -6.55
C GLN A 368 3.99 4.67 -7.69
N PRO A 369 4.40 4.13 -8.86
CA PRO A 369 3.49 3.79 -9.93
C PRO A 369 2.65 2.55 -9.63
N ALA A 370 1.64 2.31 -10.46
CA ALA A 370 0.92 1.05 -10.55
C ALA A 370 1.07 0.48 -11.98
N PHE A 371 1.19 -0.83 -12.09
CA PHE A 371 1.48 -1.53 -13.34
C PHE A 371 0.23 -2.24 -13.86
N SER A 372 -0.02 -2.16 -15.17
CA SER A 372 -1.14 -2.89 -15.79
C SER A 372 -0.95 -4.41 -15.73
N ASN A 373 -2.06 -5.16 -15.81
CA ASN A 373 -2.04 -6.61 -15.91
C ASN A 373 -1.15 -7.13 -17.06
N ASP A 374 -1.13 -6.41 -18.17
CA ASP A 374 -0.30 -6.78 -19.32
C ASP A 374 1.18 -6.88 -18.97
N TYR A 375 1.69 -6.05 -18.03
CA TYR A 375 3.09 -6.14 -17.57
C TYR A 375 3.40 -7.51 -16.97
N PHE A 376 2.46 -8.06 -16.20
CA PHE A 376 2.62 -9.38 -15.58
C PHE A 376 2.59 -10.49 -16.62
N THR A 377 1.92 -10.31 -17.74
CA THR A 377 1.98 -11.27 -18.85
C THR A 377 3.29 -11.13 -19.62
N SER A 378 3.60 -9.92 -20.08
CA SER A 378 4.86 -9.56 -20.73
C SER A 378 5.16 -8.07 -20.48
N PRO A 379 6.33 -7.71 -19.94
CA PRO A 379 6.67 -6.32 -19.64
C PRO A 379 6.48 -5.37 -20.82
N SER A 380 6.80 -5.82 -22.04
CA SER A 380 6.72 -5.01 -23.27
C SER A 380 5.29 -4.61 -23.67
N LEU A 381 4.28 -5.31 -23.13
CA LEU A 381 2.86 -4.98 -23.35
C LEU A 381 2.31 -4.09 -22.25
N GLY A 382 2.99 -4.05 -21.10
CA GLY A 382 2.55 -3.35 -19.92
C GLY A 382 2.77 -1.84 -19.96
N VAL A 383 2.12 -1.16 -19.03
CA VAL A 383 2.37 0.25 -18.72
C VAL A 383 2.53 0.45 -17.22
N ALA A 384 3.45 1.34 -16.83
CA ALA A 384 3.54 1.88 -15.49
C ALA A 384 2.83 3.24 -15.45
N ARG A 385 1.81 3.39 -14.62
CA ARG A 385 1.02 4.62 -14.45
C ARG A 385 1.23 5.25 -13.09
N LEU A 386 1.35 6.57 -13.05
CA LEU A 386 1.53 7.35 -11.82
C LEU A 386 1.12 8.80 -11.99
N CYS A 387 1.02 9.51 -10.87
CA CYS A 387 0.94 10.95 -10.88
C CYS A 387 2.31 11.63 -10.86
N GLY A 388 2.35 12.79 -11.49
CA GLY A 388 3.42 13.78 -11.45
C GLY A 388 2.81 15.18 -11.37
N THR A 389 3.50 16.18 -11.93
CA THR A 389 2.95 17.54 -12.08
C THR A 389 3.02 18.04 -13.52
N GLY A 390 2.52 19.24 -13.79
CA GLY A 390 2.75 19.91 -15.06
C GLY A 390 4.25 20.11 -15.37
N PRO A 391 4.63 20.24 -16.66
CA PRO A 391 6.02 20.50 -17.05
C PRO A 391 6.59 21.82 -16.52
N VAL A 392 5.71 22.80 -16.27
CA VAL A 392 6.07 24.17 -15.84
C VAL A 392 5.35 24.62 -14.57
N ASP A 393 4.45 23.80 -14.03
CA ASP A 393 3.65 24.10 -12.85
C ASP A 393 3.45 22.86 -11.96
N ILE A 394 2.84 23.06 -10.80
CA ILE A 394 2.60 22.01 -9.80
C ILE A 394 1.18 21.42 -9.85
N THR A 395 0.41 21.69 -10.91
CA THR A 395 -0.90 21.06 -11.08
C THR A 395 -0.75 19.56 -11.29
N PRO A 396 -1.67 18.73 -10.79
CA PRO A 396 -1.54 17.27 -10.88
C PRO A 396 -1.66 16.79 -12.33
N PHE A 397 -0.66 16.03 -12.76
CA PHE A 397 -0.66 15.33 -14.04
C PHE A 397 -0.60 13.83 -13.81
N GLN A 398 -1.08 13.09 -14.80
CA GLN A 398 -0.88 11.66 -14.91
C GLN A 398 0.12 11.37 -16.01
N TYR A 399 0.89 10.29 -15.82
CA TYR A 399 1.86 9.77 -16.76
C TYR A 399 1.69 8.27 -16.92
N ALA A 400 1.91 7.75 -18.13
CA ALA A 400 2.06 6.33 -18.38
C ALA A 400 3.34 6.07 -19.18
N PHE A 401 4.14 5.10 -18.76
CA PHE A 401 5.36 4.67 -19.44
C PHE A 401 5.18 3.23 -19.93
N GLY A 402 5.41 3.00 -21.22
CA GLY A 402 5.51 1.67 -21.80
C GLY A 402 6.92 1.09 -21.67
N PHE A 403 7.12 -0.11 -22.19
CA PHE A 403 8.40 -0.83 -22.11
C PHE A 403 8.84 -1.37 -23.47
N THR A 404 10.14 -1.32 -23.72
CA THR A 404 10.79 -2.03 -24.82
C THR A 404 11.53 -3.25 -24.26
N GLY A 405 10.98 -4.45 -24.50
CA GLY A 405 11.40 -5.63 -23.74
C GLY A 405 11.08 -5.44 -22.26
N ILE A 406 12.09 -5.49 -21.39
CA ILE A 406 11.96 -5.24 -19.94
C ILE A 406 12.33 -3.81 -19.52
N THR A 407 12.81 -2.98 -20.45
CA THR A 407 13.31 -1.64 -20.15
C THR A 407 12.21 -0.61 -20.35
N MET A 408 11.98 0.22 -19.33
CA MET A 408 11.02 1.32 -19.37
C MET A 408 11.43 2.35 -20.42
N ASN A 409 10.47 2.84 -21.19
CA ASN A 409 10.71 3.95 -22.10
C ASN A 409 10.97 5.24 -21.30
N THR A 410 11.84 6.12 -21.79
CA THR A 410 12.16 7.39 -21.11
C THR A 410 11.12 8.49 -21.40
N ALA A 411 10.45 8.41 -22.56
CA ALA A 411 9.31 9.24 -22.89
C ALA A 411 8.00 8.54 -22.45
N PRO A 412 7.06 9.25 -21.81
CA PRO A 412 5.76 8.68 -21.50
C PRO A 412 4.98 8.42 -22.80
N VAL A 413 4.28 7.29 -22.84
CA VAL A 413 3.32 6.96 -23.93
C VAL A 413 2.01 7.73 -23.78
N PHE A 414 1.77 8.29 -22.59
CA PHE A 414 0.61 9.14 -22.31
C PHE A 414 0.92 10.11 -21.18
N SER A 415 0.46 11.35 -21.31
CA SER A 415 0.42 12.31 -20.21
C SER A 415 -0.73 13.29 -20.36
N ALA A 416 -1.40 13.63 -19.26
CA ALA A 416 -2.49 14.61 -19.27
C ALA A 416 -2.61 15.31 -17.91
N GLN A 417 -3.05 16.57 -17.91
CA GLN A 417 -3.46 17.26 -16.70
C GLN A 417 -4.71 16.57 -16.13
N ILE A 418 -4.74 16.35 -14.82
CA ILE A 418 -5.89 15.73 -14.15
C ILE A 418 -6.89 16.82 -13.79
N VAL A 419 -6.42 17.87 -13.12
CA VAL A 419 -7.22 19.05 -12.79
C VAL A 419 -6.31 20.27 -12.79
N ASN A 420 -6.83 21.40 -13.27
CA ASN A 420 -6.11 22.68 -13.25
C ASN A 420 -6.23 23.36 -11.89
N SER A 421 -5.61 22.75 -10.86
CA SER A 421 -5.51 23.32 -9.52
C SER A 421 -4.13 23.08 -8.93
N THR A 422 -3.51 24.15 -8.42
CA THR A 422 -2.24 24.08 -7.68
C THR A 422 -2.45 23.72 -6.21
N ASN A 423 -3.69 23.57 -5.73
CA ASN A 423 -4.00 23.04 -4.39
C ASN A 423 -4.18 21.51 -4.40
N ALA A 424 -4.67 20.95 -5.51
CA ALA A 424 -4.86 19.53 -5.66
C ALA A 424 -3.50 18.79 -5.69
N ARG A 425 -3.38 17.71 -4.92
CA ARG A 425 -2.26 16.77 -4.96
C ARG A 425 -2.78 15.37 -5.24
N CYS A 426 -2.05 14.60 -6.02
CA CYS A 426 -2.37 13.18 -6.19
C CYS A 426 -1.90 12.37 -4.98
N THR A 427 -2.62 11.29 -4.72
CA THR A 427 -2.18 10.21 -3.82
C THR A 427 -1.56 9.06 -4.61
N GLY A 428 -0.98 8.07 -3.92
CA GLY A 428 -0.38 6.89 -4.54
C GLY A 428 -1.38 6.05 -5.33
N TRP A 429 -0.90 5.43 -6.41
CA TRP A 429 -1.75 4.64 -7.32
C TRP A 429 -1.83 3.19 -6.87
N THR A 430 -3.01 2.60 -7.09
CA THR A 430 -3.29 1.19 -6.87
C THR A 430 -3.91 0.64 -8.13
N GLU A 431 -3.33 -0.41 -8.71
CA GLU A 431 -3.97 -1.13 -9.81
C GLU A 431 -4.67 -2.38 -9.26
N PHE A 432 -5.77 -2.73 -9.94
CA PHE A 432 -6.48 -3.97 -9.74
C PHE A 432 -7.04 -4.45 -11.07
N PHE A 433 -6.60 -5.62 -11.50
CA PHE A 433 -7.18 -6.31 -12.64
C PHE A 433 -8.42 -7.10 -12.22
N ASN A 434 -9.56 -6.81 -12.85
CA ASN A 434 -10.76 -7.63 -12.74
C ASN A 434 -10.95 -8.44 -14.04
N PRO A 435 -10.71 -9.76 -14.01
CA PRO A 435 -10.90 -10.61 -15.21
C PRO A 435 -12.37 -10.76 -15.61
N ASN A 436 -13.32 -10.41 -14.74
CA ASN A 436 -14.74 -10.60 -14.99
C ASN A 436 -15.45 -9.36 -15.55
N VAL A 437 -14.73 -8.25 -15.75
CA VAL A 437 -15.30 -6.99 -16.29
C VAL A 437 -14.68 -6.69 -17.64
N GLY A 438 -15.51 -6.49 -18.67
CA GLY A 438 -15.07 -6.25 -20.04
C GLY A 438 -14.60 -7.52 -20.76
N ALA A 439 -14.48 -7.44 -22.10
CA ALA A 439 -14.01 -8.55 -22.91
C ALA A 439 -12.50 -8.78 -22.66
N GLY A 440 -12.15 -9.87 -21.97
CA GLY A 440 -10.77 -10.21 -21.63
C GLY A 440 -10.27 -9.64 -20.30
N GLY A 441 -11.15 -9.03 -19.50
CA GLY A 441 -10.82 -8.39 -18.23
C GLY A 441 -10.45 -6.92 -18.36
N THR A 442 -10.41 -6.22 -17.23
CA THR A 442 -10.18 -4.77 -17.16
C THR A 442 -9.19 -4.40 -16.05
N ASP A 443 -8.22 -3.55 -16.38
CA ASP A 443 -7.36 -2.88 -15.39
C ASP A 443 -8.06 -1.64 -14.81
N PHE A 444 -8.26 -1.64 -13.50
CA PHE A 444 -8.70 -0.47 -12.75
C PHE A 444 -7.52 0.19 -12.07
N PHE A 445 -7.36 1.49 -12.26
CA PHE A 445 -6.39 2.30 -11.53
C PHE A 445 -7.13 3.23 -10.56
N PHE A 446 -6.85 3.06 -9.28
CA PHE A 446 -7.38 3.88 -8.20
C PHE A 446 -6.30 4.80 -7.64
N PHE A 447 -6.64 6.06 -7.45
CA PHE A 447 -5.83 7.06 -6.75
C PHE A 447 -6.78 8.10 -6.14
N GLY A 448 -6.29 9.26 -5.75
CA GLY A 448 -7.17 10.37 -5.44
C GLY A 448 -6.53 11.74 -5.53
N LEU A 449 -7.37 12.74 -5.36
CA LEU A 449 -7.00 14.15 -5.30
C LEU A 449 -7.27 14.67 -3.89
N THR A 450 -6.30 15.37 -3.30
CA THR A 450 -6.43 15.87 -1.93
C THR A 450 -7.43 17.02 -1.77
N ALA A 451 -7.67 17.75 -2.86
CA ALA A 451 -8.57 18.90 -2.93
C ALA A 451 -8.98 19.13 -4.39
N ASP A 452 -9.97 19.98 -4.60
CA ASP A 452 -10.38 20.51 -5.90
C ASP A 452 -10.70 19.42 -6.95
N CYS A 453 -11.29 18.30 -6.52
CA CYS A 453 -11.50 17.13 -7.39
C CYS A 453 -12.21 17.46 -8.71
N THR A 454 -13.27 18.25 -8.66
CA THR A 454 -14.09 18.64 -9.81
C THR A 454 -13.90 20.11 -10.21
N GLY A 455 -12.90 20.78 -9.61
CA GLY A 455 -12.64 22.20 -9.79
C GLY A 455 -12.33 22.92 -8.47
N ALA A 456 -11.86 24.17 -8.58
CA ALA A 456 -11.41 24.96 -7.45
C ALA A 456 -12.50 25.11 -6.36
N GLY A 457 -12.12 24.88 -5.11
CA GLY A 457 -12.99 24.97 -3.93
C GLY A 457 -13.79 23.70 -3.63
N SER A 458 -13.68 22.64 -4.45
CA SER A 458 -14.32 21.36 -4.18
C SER A 458 -13.48 20.49 -3.22
N PHE A 459 -14.14 19.51 -2.58
CA PHE A 459 -13.45 18.55 -1.72
C PHE A 459 -12.47 17.68 -2.53
N GLY A 460 -11.57 17.00 -1.80
CA GLY A 460 -10.82 15.89 -2.37
C GLY A 460 -11.74 14.74 -2.80
N CYS A 461 -11.17 13.76 -3.50
CA CYS A 461 -11.88 12.59 -3.96
C CYS A 461 -10.98 11.37 -4.12
N VAL A 462 -11.61 10.20 -4.09
CA VAL A 462 -11.06 9.01 -4.73
C VAL A 462 -11.39 9.08 -6.23
N VAL A 463 -10.45 8.62 -7.05
CA VAL A 463 -10.56 8.60 -8.50
C VAL A 463 -10.32 7.17 -8.96
N ALA A 464 -11.20 6.68 -9.85
CA ALA A 464 -11.04 5.44 -10.59
C ALA A 464 -10.94 5.74 -12.08
N ARG A 465 -10.26 4.86 -12.81
CA ARG A 465 -10.20 4.90 -14.27
C ARG A 465 -9.84 3.55 -14.86
N ASN A 466 -10.23 3.36 -16.11
CA ASN A 466 -9.79 2.27 -16.98
C ASN A 466 -8.94 2.83 -18.13
N GLY A 467 -7.70 2.38 -18.25
CA GLY A 467 -6.81 2.78 -19.34
C GLY A 467 -6.60 4.30 -19.41
N SER A 468 -6.78 4.88 -20.60
CA SER A 468 -6.62 6.33 -20.86
C SER A 468 -7.94 7.09 -20.98
N GLY A 469 -9.06 6.48 -20.57
CA GLY A 469 -10.40 7.06 -20.66
C GLY A 469 -10.72 8.10 -19.57
N ALA A 470 -12.02 8.39 -19.42
CA ALA A 470 -12.55 9.32 -18.44
C ALA A 470 -12.23 8.91 -16.99
N LEU A 471 -12.25 9.90 -16.10
CA LEU A 471 -12.08 9.71 -14.66
C LEU A 471 -13.45 9.62 -14.01
N THR A 472 -13.66 8.60 -13.18
CA THR A 472 -14.82 8.51 -12.30
C THR A 472 -14.37 8.87 -10.88
N THR A 473 -15.15 9.68 -10.18
CA THR A 473 -14.73 10.23 -8.88
C THR A 473 -15.82 10.09 -7.83
N ALA A 474 -15.40 9.93 -6.57
CA ALA A 474 -16.30 10.03 -5.41
C ALA A 474 -15.68 10.94 -4.35
N ASN A 475 -16.48 11.85 -3.80
CA ASN A 475 -16.03 12.83 -2.82
C ASN A 475 -15.51 12.15 -1.55
N ILE A 476 -14.26 12.43 -1.22
CA ILE A 476 -13.54 11.96 -0.04
C ILE A 476 -12.68 13.13 0.46
N PRO A 477 -13.04 13.78 1.58
CA PRO A 477 -12.25 14.88 2.11
C PRO A 477 -10.76 14.53 2.28
N GLY A 478 -9.89 15.37 1.70
CA GLY A 478 -8.45 15.15 1.73
C GLY A 478 -7.94 14.10 0.76
N GLY A 479 -8.81 13.47 -0.03
CA GLY A 479 -8.49 12.29 -0.83
C GLY A 479 -8.33 11.03 0.03
N PRO A 480 -8.19 9.85 -0.61
CA PRO A 480 -7.96 8.61 0.09
C PRO A 480 -6.52 8.55 0.64
N THR A 481 -6.32 7.83 1.74
CA THR A 481 -5.02 7.27 2.08
C THR A 481 -4.61 6.22 1.05
N GLY A 482 -3.68 5.34 1.40
CA GLY A 482 -3.46 4.14 0.64
C GLY A 482 -4.74 3.29 0.51
N ILE A 483 -4.98 2.78 -0.69
CA ILE A 483 -6.15 1.96 -1.04
C ILE A 483 -5.77 0.48 -1.02
N VAL A 484 -6.60 -0.35 -0.39
CA VAL A 484 -6.57 -1.81 -0.54
C VAL A 484 -7.81 -2.25 -1.30
N VAL A 485 -7.64 -3.19 -2.23
CA VAL A 485 -8.73 -3.74 -3.05
C VAL A 485 -9.04 -5.17 -2.60
N ASP A 486 -10.32 -5.50 -2.59
CA ASP A 486 -10.88 -6.83 -2.36
C ASP A 486 -10.61 -7.78 -3.56
N ASN A 487 -11.15 -9.00 -3.50
CA ASN A 487 -11.19 -10.02 -4.54
C ASN A 487 -11.92 -9.54 -5.80
N PHE A 488 -11.76 -10.31 -6.86
CA PHE A 488 -12.48 -10.13 -8.11
C PHE A 488 -13.73 -11.00 -8.06
N SER A 489 -14.90 -10.38 -8.03
CA SER A 489 -16.18 -11.09 -8.02
C SER A 489 -17.20 -10.31 -8.83
N THR A 490 -18.09 -11.06 -9.50
CA THR A 490 -19.22 -10.53 -10.26
C THR A 490 -20.43 -10.24 -9.36
N ALA A 491 -20.39 -10.62 -8.08
CA ALA A 491 -21.48 -10.38 -7.15
C ALA A 491 -21.62 -8.87 -6.88
N ALA A 492 -22.87 -8.41 -6.78
CA ALA A 492 -23.17 -7.04 -6.36
C ALA A 492 -22.52 -6.77 -4.99
N GLN A 493 -21.90 -5.60 -4.82
CA GLN A 493 -21.14 -5.21 -3.63
C GLN A 493 -19.82 -5.94 -3.34
N ALA A 494 -19.37 -6.83 -4.22
CA ALA A 494 -18.02 -7.38 -4.19
C ALA A 494 -17.04 -6.52 -5.02
N SER A 495 -15.76 -6.88 -5.06
CA SER A 495 -14.69 -6.08 -5.70
C SER A 495 -14.64 -4.64 -5.14
N SER A 496 -14.46 -4.52 -3.83
CA SER A 496 -14.50 -3.23 -3.13
C SER A 496 -13.12 -2.67 -2.83
N ILE A 497 -13.05 -1.37 -2.62
CA ILE A 497 -11.86 -0.67 -2.15
C ILE A 497 -12.06 -0.18 -0.72
N TYR A 498 -11.01 -0.28 0.10
CA TYR A 498 -10.99 0.13 1.51
C TYR A 498 -9.86 1.12 1.76
N PHE A 499 -10.18 2.22 2.44
CA PHE A 499 -9.23 3.29 2.79
C PHE A 499 -9.82 4.21 3.88
N THR A 500 -9.07 5.23 4.31
CA THR A 500 -9.61 6.36 5.08
C THR A 500 -9.45 7.67 4.32
N GLY A 501 -10.26 8.68 4.62
CA GLY A 501 -9.98 10.05 4.15
C GLY A 501 -8.72 10.60 4.82
N ALA A 502 -7.91 11.37 4.09
CA ALA A 502 -6.69 11.97 4.65
C ALA A 502 -6.99 13.15 5.60
N THR A 503 -8.21 13.69 5.55
CA THR A 503 -8.73 14.72 6.45
C THR A 503 -10.09 14.32 7.05
N ALA A 504 -10.60 15.11 7.99
CA ALA A 504 -11.91 14.90 8.58
C ALA A 504 -13.05 14.85 7.53
N PRO A 505 -14.11 14.05 7.74
CA PRO A 505 -14.37 13.23 8.92
C PRO A 505 -13.51 11.97 8.91
N ASN A 506 -12.79 11.72 10.03
CA ASN A 506 -11.89 10.58 10.16
C ASN A 506 -12.71 9.28 10.13
N ALA A 507 -12.83 8.67 8.96
CA ALA A 507 -13.69 7.51 8.75
C ALA A 507 -13.00 6.46 7.87
N ALA A 508 -13.30 5.20 8.14
CA ALA A 508 -13.07 4.10 7.21
C ALA A 508 -14.14 4.14 6.13
N TYR A 509 -13.73 3.99 4.88
CA TYR A 509 -14.60 3.99 3.71
C TYR A 509 -14.53 2.65 3.00
N LYS A 510 -15.68 2.24 2.47
CA LYS A 510 -15.78 1.27 1.38
C LYS A 510 -16.45 1.91 0.19
N LEU A 511 -15.91 1.65 -0.99
CA LEU A 511 -16.64 1.83 -2.25
C LEU A 511 -16.51 0.56 -3.08
N THR A 512 -17.58 0.18 -3.76
CA THR A 512 -17.55 -0.84 -4.80
C THR A 512 -16.80 -0.32 -6.02
N GLN A 513 -16.11 -1.23 -6.72
CA GLN A 513 -15.56 -0.94 -8.03
C GLN A 513 -16.64 -0.44 -9.00
N ASN A 514 -17.86 -0.99 -8.94
CA ASN A 514 -18.99 -0.56 -9.77
C ASN A 514 -19.55 0.80 -9.33
N GLY A 515 -19.54 1.13 -8.04
CA GLY A 515 -19.85 2.47 -7.54
C GLY A 515 -18.77 3.51 -7.82
N LEU A 516 -17.75 3.17 -8.62
CA LEU A 516 -16.77 4.08 -9.19
C LEU A 516 -16.62 3.86 -10.71
N GLN A 517 -17.63 3.26 -11.35
CA GLN A 517 -17.72 3.14 -12.81
C GLN A 517 -18.62 4.22 -13.41
#